data_AF-A0A6N8YKU5-F1
#
_entry.id   AF-A0A6N8YKU5-F1
#
_cell.length_a   1.000
_cell.length_b   1.000
_cell.length_c   1.000
_cell.angle_alpha   90.00
_cell.angle_beta   90.00
_cell.angle_gamma   90.00
#
_symmetry.space_group_name_H-M   'P 1'
#
loop_
_entity.id
_entity.type
_entity.pdbx_description
1 polymer ?
#
loop_
_entity_poly.entity_id
_entity_poly.type
_entity_poly.pdbx_seq_one_letter_code
_entity_poly.pdbx_strand_id
1 'polypeptide(L)'
;MAKPRIAVFSGPRSTIANTPTLVTSNKGRNADEPQIEGRFDHLVPQRLHEPVRVRIAKFSAHPLESDAVEVYHDDGKEYYEVELRPEDGAYLLPYMARRADGSADGTPFEDADLTNAAINYGGRQTFFPDASRLFEEIDRGLAGRGHDGAASELDRIADYDFVRVLPPAGYTKQGEAAGRDFFPYSPRPLGKFLSNAAMARAVNIVQQTIDSGQYDGFIWLEGSPHVEETLYWLSLVLDTDLPFVGISSQRAHGTLANDGDRNIVDAARYITSGLGAGLGAVGIVDEQIFAARTFKKGDARPGGYRATGGHGGV
;
A
#
# COMPACT_ATOMS: atom_id res chain seq x y z
N MET A 1 9.58 26.34 -7.08
CA MET A 1 8.59 25.86 -8.07
C MET A 1 7.53 25.07 -7.32
N ALA A 2 6.28 25.06 -7.79
CA ALA A 2 5.27 24.18 -7.21
C ALA A 2 5.69 22.72 -7.41
N LYS A 3 5.33 21.82 -6.47
CA LYS A 3 5.57 20.38 -6.65
C LYS A 3 4.71 19.89 -7.84
N PRO A 4 5.19 18.93 -8.65
CA PRO A 4 4.34 18.24 -9.63
C PRO A 4 3.13 17.61 -8.95
N ARG A 5 2.03 17.45 -9.69
CA ARG A 5 0.80 16.82 -9.19
C ARG A 5 0.55 15.49 -9.88
N ILE A 6 0.30 14.44 -9.10
CA ILE A 6 0.09 13.08 -9.61
C ILE A 6 -1.26 12.54 -9.14
N ALA A 7 -2.10 12.13 -10.09
CA ALA A 7 -3.32 11.39 -9.76
C ALA A 7 -2.98 9.91 -9.48
N VAL A 8 -3.50 9.35 -8.39
CA VAL A 8 -3.30 7.95 -8.02
C VAL A 8 -4.65 7.23 -8.03
N PHE A 9 -4.86 6.42 -9.06
CA PHE A 9 -6.10 5.69 -9.28
C PHE A 9 -6.08 4.34 -8.59
N SER A 10 -7.09 4.12 -7.75
CA SER A 10 -7.33 2.83 -7.11
C SER A 10 -8.09 1.92 -8.06
N GLY A 11 -7.34 1.04 -8.74
CA GLY A 11 -7.88 0.00 -9.59
C GLY A 11 -8.27 -1.26 -8.82
N PRO A 12 -8.82 -2.25 -9.53
CA PRO A 12 -9.48 -3.40 -8.92
C PRO A 12 -8.49 -4.44 -8.43
N ARG A 13 -8.87 -5.10 -7.33
CA ARG A 13 -8.09 -6.19 -6.74
C ARG A 13 -6.62 -5.80 -6.50
N SER A 14 -6.38 -4.50 -6.27
CA SER A 14 -5.06 -3.89 -6.18
C SER A 14 -4.19 -4.57 -5.13
N THR A 15 -3.21 -5.38 -5.59
CA THR A 15 -2.40 -6.20 -4.67
C THR A 15 -1.48 -5.35 -3.82
N ILE A 16 -1.13 -4.15 -4.28
CA ILE A 16 -0.32 -3.19 -3.54
C ILE A 16 -1.07 -2.57 -2.35
N ALA A 17 -2.39 -2.48 -2.45
CA ALA A 17 -3.26 -1.99 -1.36
C ALA A 17 -3.70 -3.13 -0.43
N ASN A 18 -3.31 -4.39 -0.71
CA ASN A 18 -3.59 -5.51 0.18
C ASN A 18 -2.66 -5.48 1.39
N THR A 19 -3.18 -5.86 2.55
CA THR A 19 -2.45 -5.96 3.81
C THR A 19 -2.52 -7.40 4.33
N PRO A 20 -1.52 -7.87 5.09
CA PRO A 20 -1.61 -9.15 5.79
C PRO A 20 -2.72 -9.12 6.82
N THR A 21 -3.16 -10.31 7.24
CA THR A 21 -4.23 -10.46 8.23
C THR A 21 -3.84 -9.79 9.55
N LEU A 22 -4.77 -9.01 10.11
CA LEU A 22 -4.61 -8.46 11.45
C LEU A 22 -4.92 -9.54 12.49
N VAL A 23 -3.89 -10.00 13.18
CA VAL A 23 -3.98 -11.02 14.23
C VAL A 23 -3.82 -10.34 15.59
N THR A 24 -4.61 -10.68 16.60
CA THR A 24 -4.44 -10.06 17.94
C THR A 24 -3.12 -10.50 18.55
N SER A 25 -2.25 -9.54 18.91
CA SER A 25 -0.96 -9.78 19.58
C SER A 25 -1.14 -10.44 20.95
N ASN A 26 -0.09 -11.07 21.51
CA ASN A 26 -0.16 -11.72 22.82
C ASN A 26 -0.53 -10.76 23.95
N LYS A 27 -0.10 -9.49 23.85
CA LYS A 27 -0.55 -8.43 24.76
C LYS A 27 -2.07 -8.19 24.76
N GLY A 28 -2.75 -8.47 23.65
CA GLY A 28 -4.20 -8.34 23.51
C GLY A 28 -4.98 -9.62 23.82
N ARG A 29 -4.31 -10.68 24.28
CA ARG A 29 -4.89 -11.98 24.60
C ARG A 29 -5.04 -12.16 26.11
N ASN A 30 -6.07 -12.89 26.50
CA ASN A 30 -6.29 -13.31 27.88
C ASN A 30 -5.40 -14.50 28.21
N ALA A 31 -5.21 -14.77 29.51
CA ALA A 31 -4.27 -15.79 29.99
C ALA A 31 -4.67 -17.23 29.61
N ASP A 32 -5.97 -17.47 29.40
CA ASP A 32 -6.55 -18.76 29.01
C ASP A 32 -6.59 -18.96 27.47
N GLU A 33 -6.20 -17.95 26.70
CA GLU A 33 -6.23 -17.99 25.24
C GLU A 33 -4.91 -18.48 24.64
N PRO A 34 -4.96 -19.20 23.50
CA PRO A 34 -3.75 -19.63 22.79
C PRO A 34 -2.85 -18.43 22.47
N GLN A 35 -1.57 -18.53 22.84
CA GLN A 35 -0.57 -17.51 22.56
C GLN A 35 0.09 -17.78 21.20
N ILE A 36 0.46 -16.72 20.50
CA ILE A 36 1.25 -16.77 19.26
C ILE A 36 2.67 -17.21 19.61
N GLU A 37 3.17 -18.20 18.88
CA GLU A 37 4.55 -18.69 19.03
C GLU A 37 5.59 -17.63 18.64
N GLY A 38 6.74 -17.68 19.30
CA GLY A 38 7.87 -16.78 19.05
C GLY A 38 8.18 -15.85 20.22
N ARG A 39 9.25 -15.05 20.06
CA ARG A 39 9.76 -14.17 21.11
C ARG A 39 9.03 -12.81 21.19
N PHE A 40 8.53 -12.31 20.06
CA PHE A 40 8.05 -10.93 19.92
C PHE A 40 6.65 -10.88 19.35
N ASP A 41 5.85 -9.92 19.84
CA ASP A 41 4.61 -9.53 19.18
C ASP A 41 4.91 -8.81 17.86
N HIS A 42 4.09 -9.07 16.84
CA HIS A 42 4.12 -8.28 15.62
C HIS A 42 3.57 -6.87 15.90
N LEU A 43 4.03 -5.92 15.10
CA LEU A 43 3.60 -4.52 15.20
C LEU A 43 2.81 -4.14 13.95
N VAL A 44 1.83 -3.28 14.13
CA VAL A 44 0.96 -2.77 13.07
C VAL A 44 0.95 -1.24 13.13
N PRO A 45 0.98 -0.54 11.98
CA PRO A 45 0.76 0.90 11.90
C PRO A 45 -0.57 1.34 12.54
N GLN A 46 -0.51 2.01 13.68
CA GLN A 46 -1.67 2.48 14.43
C GLN A 46 -1.46 3.91 14.93
N ARG A 47 -2.54 4.68 15.07
CA ARG A 47 -2.49 6.05 15.58
C ARG A 47 -2.67 6.04 17.09
N LEU A 48 -2.04 7.01 17.75
CA LEU A 48 -2.29 7.30 19.15
C LEU A 48 -3.71 7.87 19.32
N HIS A 49 -4.36 7.56 20.44
CA HIS A 49 -5.65 8.15 20.77
C HIS A 49 -5.50 9.59 21.27
N GLU A 50 -4.46 9.84 22.09
CA GLU A 50 -4.12 11.12 22.69
C GLU A 50 -2.59 11.28 22.75
N PRO A 51 -2.07 12.51 22.95
CA PRO A 51 -0.64 12.72 23.12
C PRO A 51 -0.07 11.95 24.31
N VAL A 52 1.14 11.40 24.15
CA VAL A 52 1.84 10.66 25.20
C VAL A 52 3.31 11.08 25.25
N ARG A 53 3.83 11.30 26.47
CA ARG A 53 5.27 11.51 26.67
C ARG A 53 5.95 10.17 26.91
N VAL A 54 6.92 9.86 26.06
CA VAL A 54 7.72 8.64 26.16
C VAL A 54 9.17 8.98 26.44
N ARG A 55 9.86 8.05 27.13
CA ARG A 55 11.29 8.07 27.32
C ARG A 55 11.92 7.01 26.44
N ILE A 56 12.74 7.42 25.49
CA ILE A 56 13.44 6.56 24.54
C ILE A 56 14.86 6.37 25.06
N ALA A 57 15.30 5.11 25.20
CA ALA A 57 16.67 4.82 25.62
C ALA A 57 17.68 5.45 24.66
N LYS A 58 18.75 6.04 25.20
CA LYS A 58 19.90 6.43 24.36
C LYS A 58 20.60 5.20 23.81
N PHE A 59 21.29 5.38 22.68
CA PHE A 59 22.12 4.34 22.05
C PHE A 59 21.35 3.07 21.66
N SER A 60 20.04 3.19 21.38
CA SER A 60 19.17 2.05 21.04
C SER A 60 18.81 1.99 19.55
N ALA A 61 19.19 2.97 18.74
CA ALA A 61 18.89 3.00 17.32
C ALA A 61 19.88 2.14 16.50
N HIS A 62 21.11 1.95 16.98
CA HIS A 62 22.10 1.05 16.38
C HIS A 62 23.00 0.39 17.44
N PRO A 63 23.38 -0.89 17.31
CA PRO A 63 24.19 -1.57 18.33
C PRO A 63 25.57 -0.94 18.61
N LEU A 64 26.13 -0.20 17.65
CA LEU A 64 27.42 0.47 17.78
C LEU A 64 27.34 1.90 18.33
N GLU A 65 26.15 2.43 18.61
CA GLU A 65 26.07 3.78 19.20
C GLU A 65 26.77 3.85 20.56
N SER A 66 26.72 2.76 21.35
CA SER A 66 27.39 2.67 22.65
C SER A 66 28.91 2.51 22.56
N ASP A 67 29.45 2.14 21.40
CA ASP A 67 30.90 2.04 21.17
C ASP A 67 31.51 3.40 20.79
N ALA A 68 30.68 4.30 20.25
CA ALA A 68 31.08 5.63 19.78
C ALA A 68 30.41 6.75 20.60
N VAL A 69 30.19 6.55 21.90
CA VAL A 69 29.44 7.50 22.76
C VAL A 69 29.97 8.94 22.69
N GLU A 70 31.26 9.12 22.42
CA GLU A 70 31.95 10.40 22.34
C GLU A 70 31.49 11.28 21.16
N VAL A 71 30.86 10.71 20.13
CA VAL A 71 30.32 11.49 19.00
C VAL A 71 28.89 11.97 19.24
N TYR A 72 28.26 11.55 20.35
CA TYR A 72 26.90 11.93 20.73
C TYR A 72 26.91 13.06 21.77
N HIS A 73 25.93 13.95 21.68
CA HIS A 73 25.75 15.02 22.67
C HIS A 73 25.26 14.45 24.01
N ASP A 74 25.97 14.78 25.08
CA ASP A 74 25.55 14.46 26.45
C ASP A 74 24.83 15.64 27.10
N ASP A 75 23.53 15.46 27.34
CA ASP A 75 22.67 16.39 28.07
C ASP A 75 22.48 15.97 29.56
N GLY A 76 23.26 14.99 30.04
CA GLY A 76 23.21 14.46 31.40
C GLY A 76 22.07 13.48 31.67
N LYS A 77 21.29 13.08 30.66
CA LYS A 77 20.18 12.11 30.79
C LYS A 77 20.51 10.78 30.14
N GLU A 78 19.94 9.69 30.67
CA GLU A 78 20.05 8.34 30.09
C GLU A 78 19.03 8.07 28.96
N TYR A 79 18.13 9.01 28.70
CA TYR A 79 17.03 8.87 27.74
C TYR A 79 16.79 10.17 26.96
N TYR A 80 16.23 10.02 25.77
CA TYR A 80 15.53 11.10 25.08
C TYR A 80 14.08 11.16 25.55
N GLU A 81 13.55 12.36 25.76
CA GLU A 81 12.14 12.55 26.09
C GLU A 81 11.45 13.24 24.93
N VAL A 82 10.35 12.65 24.47
CA VAL A 82 9.55 13.19 23.36
C VAL A 82 8.07 13.05 23.69
N GLU A 83 7.30 14.06 23.30
CA GLU A 83 5.85 13.97 23.23
C GLU A 83 5.47 13.47 21.84
N LEU A 84 4.81 12.32 21.77
CA LEU A 84 4.24 11.78 20.55
C LEU A 84 2.77 12.16 20.49
N ARG A 85 2.31 12.64 19.34
CA ARG A 85 0.94 13.12 19.15
C ARG A 85 0.20 12.33 18.06
N PRO A 86 -1.14 12.23 18.12
CA PRO A 86 -1.94 11.57 17.08
C PRO A 86 -1.72 12.12 15.66
N GLU A 87 -1.40 13.41 15.54
CA GLU A 87 -1.13 14.10 14.27
C GLU A 87 0.22 13.76 13.64
N ASP A 88 1.17 13.19 14.40
CA ASP A 88 2.48 12.77 13.87
C ASP A 88 2.40 11.55 12.93
N GLY A 89 1.20 11.02 12.72
CA GLY A 89 0.92 9.84 11.89
C GLY A 89 0.87 8.54 12.69
N ALA A 90 0.95 7.42 11.97
CA ALA A 90 0.94 6.10 12.56
C ALA A 90 2.30 5.70 13.17
N TYR A 91 2.24 4.88 14.21
CA TYR A 91 3.37 4.23 14.88
C TYR A 91 3.21 2.71 14.79
N LEU A 92 4.32 1.98 14.75
CA LEU A 92 4.31 0.51 14.87
C LEU A 92 4.00 0.13 16.32
N LEU A 93 2.79 -0.39 16.56
CA LEU A 93 2.29 -0.76 17.89
C LEU A 93 1.72 -2.19 17.87
N PRO A 94 1.76 -2.94 19.00
CA PRO A 94 1.07 -4.22 19.11
C PRO A 94 -0.41 -4.08 18.76
N TYR A 95 -0.96 -5.05 18.05
CA TYR A 95 -2.36 -5.02 17.62
C TYR A 95 -3.26 -5.63 18.70
N MET A 96 -4.02 -4.76 19.37
CA MET A 96 -4.77 -5.10 20.60
C MET A 96 -6.23 -5.46 20.37
N ALA A 97 -6.78 -5.16 19.18
CA ALA A 97 -8.22 -5.29 18.96
C ALA A 97 -8.65 -6.76 18.84
N ARG A 98 -9.90 -7.01 19.23
CA ARG A 98 -10.53 -8.32 19.35
C ARG A 98 -11.85 -8.35 18.57
N ARG A 99 -12.23 -9.52 18.07
CA ARG A 99 -13.48 -9.75 17.34
C ARG A 99 -14.65 -9.82 18.32
N ALA A 100 -15.72 -9.11 18.00
CA ALA A 100 -17.00 -9.28 18.68
C ALA A 100 -17.61 -10.64 18.30
N ASP A 101 -17.89 -11.46 19.29
CA ASP A 101 -18.56 -12.76 19.18
C ASP A 101 -19.76 -12.91 20.15
N GLY A 102 -20.09 -11.83 20.86
CA GLY A 102 -21.16 -11.78 21.86
C GLY A 102 -20.69 -12.07 23.30
N SER A 103 -19.42 -12.45 23.49
CA SER A 103 -18.82 -12.54 24.83
C SER A 103 -18.45 -11.14 25.37
N ALA A 104 -18.18 -11.06 26.68
CA ALA A 104 -17.80 -9.81 27.33
C ALA A 104 -16.44 -9.27 26.84
N ASP A 105 -15.49 -10.19 26.59
CA ASP A 105 -14.12 -9.84 26.23
C ASP A 105 -13.87 -9.93 24.72
N GLY A 106 -14.83 -10.46 23.95
CA GLY A 106 -14.61 -10.83 22.55
C GLY A 106 -13.59 -11.95 22.41
N THR A 107 -13.21 -12.27 21.17
CA THR A 107 -12.23 -13.31 20.86
C THR A 107 -11.11 -12.75 19.98
N PRO A 108 -9.85 -13.24 20.10
CA PRO A 108 -8.76 -12.80 19.23
C PRO A 108 -9.10 -12.90 17.75
N PHE A 109 -8.60 -11.94 16.97
CA PHE A 109 -8.52 -12.11 15.53
C PHE A 109 -7.40 -13.09 15.18
N GLU A 110 -7.67 -13.97 14.22
CA GLU A 110 -6.75 -15.00 13.76
C GLU A 110 -6.68 -15.04 12.23
N ASP A 111 -5.57 -15.52 11.68
CA ASP A 111 -5.45 -15.72 10.23
C ASP A 111 -6.50 -16.71 9.70
N ALA A 112 -6.80 -17.74 10.50
CA ALA A 112 -7.81 -18.76 10.20
C ALA A 112 -9.21 -18.16 9.98
N ASP A 113 -9.49 -16.95 10.50
CA ASP A 113 -10.77 -16.28 10.33
C ASP A 113 -11.13 -16.09 8.85
N LEU A 114 -10.13 -15.80 8.00
CA LEU A 114 -10.31 -15.58 6.56
C LEU A 114 -10.77 -16.83 5.81
N THR A 115 -10.73 -17.99 6.45
CA THR A 115 -11.19 -19.27 5.88
C THR A 115 -12.49 -19.77 6.49
N ASN A 116 -13.00 -19.09 7.54
CA ASN A 116 -14.16 -19.53 8.28
C ASN A 116 -15.45 -18.85 7.77
N ALA A 117 -16.23 -19.59 6.97
CA ALA A 117 -17.49 -19.11 6.44
C ALA A 117 -18.56 -18.80 7.51
N ALA A 118 -18.53 -19.48 8.66
CA ALA A 118 -19.53 -19.31 9.72
C ALA A 118 -19.48 -17.91 10.36
N ILE A 119 -18.31 -17.27 10.33
CA ILE A 119 -18.10 -15.89 10.81
C ILE A 119 -17.96 -14.89 9.65
N ASN A 120 -18.49 -15.24 8.47
CA ASN A 120 -18.37 -14.43 7.25
C ASN A 120 -16.90 -14.07 6.93
N TYR A 121 -16.00 -15.04 7.06
CA TYR A 121 -14.58 -14.90 6.77
C TYR A 121 -13.90 -13.77 7.59
N GLY A 122 -14.28 -13.64 8.85
CA GLY A 122 -13.83 -12.59 9.76
C GLY A 122 -14.53 -11.24 9.59
N GLY A 123 -15.36 -11.08 8.54
CA GLY A 123 -16.16 -9.88 8.30
C GLY A 123 -15.36 -8.61 8.01
N ARG A 124 -14.07 -8.74 7.70
CA ARG A 124 -13.13 -7.63 7.46
C ARG A 124 -12.61 -7.63 6.03
N GLN A 125 -12.31 -6.44 5.55
CA GLN A 125 -11.63 -6.23 4.27
C GLN A 125 -10.13 -6.11 4.53
N THR A 126 -9.31 -6.73 3.67
CA THR A 126 -7.85 -6.75 3.79
C THR A 126 -7.17 -5.70 2.91
N PHE A 127 -7.93 -4.85 2.23
CA PHE A 127 -7.40 -3.83 1.33
C PHE A 127 -7.71 -2.44 1.84
N PHE A 128 -6.83 -1.49 1.52
CA PHE A 128 -7.18 -0.09 1.64
C PHE A 128 -8.23 0.32 0.58
N PRO A 129 -9.17 1.21 0.93
CA PRO A 129 -10.20 1.69 0.01
C PRO A 129 -9.64 2.64 -1.06
N ASP A 130 -8.48 3.25 -0.79
CA ASP A 130 -7.66 4.04 -1.71
C ASP A 130 -6.19 4.02 -1.25
N ALA A 131 -5.32 4.76 -1.94
CA ALA A 131 -3.88 4.76 -1.65
C ALA A 131 -3.44 5.79 -0.59
N SER A 132 -4.32 6.61 -0.02
CA SER A 132 -3.94 7.68 0.91
C SER A 132 -3.20 7.14 2.13
N ARG A 133 -3.74 6.09 2.76
CA ARG A 133 -3.12 5.46 3.92
C ARG A 133 -1.80 4.76 3.57
N LEU A 134 -1.73 4.13 2.40
CA LEU A 134 -0.50 3.50 1.90
C LEU A 134 0.61 4.54 1.73
N PHE A 135 0.31 5.70 1.15
CA PHE A 135 1.27 6.78 0.95
C PHE A 135 1.70 7.40 2.28
N GLU A 136 0.77 7.60 3.22
CA GLU A 136 1.10 8.03 4.59
C GLU A 136 2.11 7.08 5.25
N GLU A 137 1.89 5.76 5.17
CA GLU A 137 2.76 4.76 5.80
C GLU A 137 4.16 4.69 5.17
N ILE A 138 4.25 4.87 3.84
CA ILE A 138 5.53 4.98 3.11
C ILE A 138 6.27 6.25 3.55
N ASP A 139 5.61 7.41 3.53
CA ASP A 139 6.23 8.68 3.90
C ASP A 139 6.59 8.76 5.37
N ARG A 140 5.88 8.05 6.24
CA ARG A 140 6.23 7.94 7.65
C ARG A 140 7.47 7.09 7.90
N GLY A 141 7.90 6.34 6.88
CA GLY A 141 9.06 5.47 6.92
C GLY A 141 8.86 4.19 7.73
N LEU A 142 7.62 3.68 7.82
CA LEU A 142 7.28 2.53 8.67
C LEU A 142 7.89 1.22 8.16
N ALA A 143 7.99 1.07 6.83
CA ALA A 143 8.62 -0.09 6.18
C ALA A 143 10.12 0.13 5.90
N GLY A 144 10.63 1.35 6.06
CA GLY A 144 12.01 1.71 5.75
C GLY A 144 12.19 3.20 5.54
N ARG A 145 13.44 3.66 5.54
CA ARG A 145 13.84 5.05 5.28
C ARG A 145 14.53 5.15 3.91
N GLY A 146 14.61 6.36 3.37
CA GLY A 146 15.41 6.70 2.20
C GLY A 146 16.88 6.35 2.38
N HIS A 147 17.64 6.35 1.27
CA HIS A 147 19.07 6.02 1.29
C HIS A 147 19.90 6.99 2.14
N ASP A 148 19.46 8.24 2.25
CA ASP A 148 20.01 9.29 3.11
C ASP A 148 19.57 9.16 4.59
N GLY A 149 18.73 8.16 4.91
CA GLY A 149 18.16 7.96 6.24
C GLY A 149 16.95 8.84 6.55
N ALA A 150 16.44 9.61 5.59
CA ALA A 150 15.24 10.45 5.77
C ALA A 150 13.94 9.70 5.47
N ALA A 151 12.82 10.26 5.94
CA ALA A 151 11.47 9.80 5.59
C ALA A 151 10.89 10.68 4.46
N SER A 152 9.58 10.61 4.21
CA SER A 152 8.88 11.51 3.26
C SER A 152 9.41 11.40 1.83
N GLU A 153 9.66 10.19 1.34
CA GLU A 153 10.16 9.96 -0.02
C GLU A 153 9.17 10.42 -1.09
N LEU A 154 7.87 10.19 -0.92
CA LEU A 154 6.82 10.56 -1.86
C LEU A 154 6.48 12.05 -1.74
N ASP A 155 6.26 12.55 -0.52
CA ASP A 155 6.00 13.99 -0.31
C ASP A 155 7.10 14.87 -0.95
N ARG A 156 8.37 14.47 -0.88
CA ARG A 156 9.46 15.23 -1.51
C ARG A 156 9.40 15.26 -3.05
N ILE A 157 8.70 14.32 -3.68
CA ILE A 157 8.62 14.17 -5.14
C ILE A 157 7.45 14.97 -5.73
N ALA A 158 6.24 14.81 -5.19
CA ALA A 158 5.02 15.37 -5.78
C ALA A 158 3.89 15.54 -4.74
N ASP A 159 2.86 16.30 -5.12
CA ASP A 159 1.57 16.28 -4.45
C ASP A 159 0.67 15.22 -5.10
N TYR A 160 -0.13 14.49 -4.30
CA TYR A 160 -0.92 13.36 -4.78
C TYR A 160 -2.41 13.53 -4.51
N ASP A 161 -3.23 13.25 -5.53
CA ASP A 161 -4.68 13.16 -5.39
C ASP A 161 -5.13 11.70 -5.57
N PHE A 162 -5.85 11.18 -4.59
CA PHE A 162 -6.29 9.79 -4.56
C PHE A 162 -7.70 9.65 -5.12
N VAL A 163 -7.83 8.88 -6.20
CA VAL A 163 -9.11 8.71 -6.91
C VAL A 163 -9.55 7.25 -6.89
N ARG A 164 -10.73 7.00 -6.34
CA ARG A 164 -11.35 5.66 -6.26
C ARG A 164 -12.12 5.38 -7.55
N VAL A 165 -11.55 4.53 -8.42
CA VAL A 165 -12.16 4.20 -9.73
C VAL A 165 -12.85 2.84 -9.67
N LEU A 166 -12.08 1.81 -9.32
CA LEU A 166 -12.54 0.44 -9.13
C LEU A 166 -11.88 -0.12 -7.87
N PRO A 167 -11.99 0.53 -6.70
CA PRO A 167 -11.15 0.23 -5.55
C PRO A 167 -11.32 -1.23 -5.09
N PRO A 168 -10.30 -1.85 -4.46
CA PRO A 168 -10.39 -3.23 -3.98
C PRO A 168 -11.19 -3.37 -2.68
N ALA A 169 -11.41 -2.28 -1.95
CA ALA A 169 -12.21 -2.22 -0.72
C ALA A 169 -13.15 -1.01 -0.73
N GLY A 170 -14.17 -1.07 0.12
CA GLY A 170 -15.20 -0.05 0.17
C GLY A 170 -15.93 0.14 1.49
N TYR A 171 -16.65 1.25 1.60
CA TYR A 171 -17.37 1.69 2.79
C TYR A 171 -18.80 1.13 2.79
N THR A 172 -18.96 -0.12 3.21
CA THR A 172 -20.27 -0.81 3.21
C THR A 172 -21.34 -0.12 4.06
N LYS A 173 -20.94 0.62 5.10
CA LYS A 173 -21.84 1.43 5.93
C LYS A 173 -22.25 2.76 5.29
N GLN A 174 -21.60 3.15 4.19
CA GLN A 174 -21.95 4.32 3.38
C GLN A 174 -22.69 3.91 2.09
N GLY A 175 -23.18 2.66 2.01
CA GLY A 175 -23.99 2.16 0.89
C GLY A 175 -23.22 1.49 -0.25
N GLU A 176 -21.89 1.37 -0.14
CA GLU A 176 -21.08 0.68 -1.14
C GLU A 176 -21.26 -0.84 -1.09
N ALA A 177 -21.26 -1.49 -2.24
CA ALA A 177 -21.46 -2.92 -2.41
C ALA A 177 -20.33 -3.57 -3.22
N ALA A 178 -19.85 -4.72 -2.72
CA ALA A 178 -18.83 -5.52 -3.39
C ALA A 178 -19.33 -6.02 -4.76
N GLY A 179 -18.54 -5.83 -5.81
CA GLY A 179 -18.86 -6.18 -7.20
C GLY A 179 -19.60 -5.09 -7.96
N ARG A 180 -19.97 -3.98 -7.29
CA ARG A 180 -20.55 -2.79 -7.92
C ARG A 180 -19.68 -1.57 -7.72
N ASP A 181 -19.35 -1.29 -6.47
CA ASP A 181 -18.65 -0.07 -6.03
C ASP A 181 -17.18 -0.36 -5.68
N PHE A 182 -16.87 -1.59 -5.25
CA PHE A 182 -15.50 -2.05 -4.98
C PHE A 182 -15.33 -3.54 -5.32
N PHE A 183 -14.09 -3.98 -5.59
CA PHE A 183 -13.78 -5.28 -6.19
C PHE A 183 -12.66 -6.00 -5.42
N PRO A 184 -12.97 -6.66 -4.29
CA PRO A 184 -11.98 -7.39 -3.50
C PRO A 184 -11.55 -8.67 -4.22
N TYR A 185 -10.36 -9.19 -3.89
CA TYR A 185 -9.98 -10.57 -4.24
C TYR A 185 -9.79 -11.48 -3.02
N SER A 186 -9.58 -10.91 -1.83
CA SER A 186 -9.35 -11.61 -0.58
C SER A 186 -10.41 -11.18 0.46
N PRO A 187 -10.91 -12.12 1.30
CA PRO A 187 -10.72 -13.56 1.21
C PRO A 187 -11.31 -14.13 -0.09
N ARG A 188 -10.68 -15.19 -0.65
CA ARG A 188 -10.99 -15.71 -2.00
C ARG A 188 -12.50 -15.95 -2.25
N PRO A 189 -13.28 -16.51 -1.31
CA PRO A 189 -14.71 -16.72 -1.52
C PRO A 189 -15.54 -15.43 -1.66
N LEU A 190 -15.04 -14.29 -1.14
CA LEU A 190 -15.68 -12.99 -1.27
C LEU A 190 -15.22 -12.20 -2.50
N GLY A 191 -14.29 -12.76 -3.28
CA GLY A 191 -13.72 -12.12 -4.45
C GLY A 191 -14.78 -11.72 -5.49
N LYS A 192 -14.57 -10.57 -6.13
CA LYS A 192 -15.44 -10.05 -7.19
C LYS A 192 -14.64 -9.79 -8.46
N PHE A 193 -15.27 -10.06 -9.59
CA PHE A 193 -14.72 -9.82 -10.91
C PHE A 193 -15.34 -8.57 -11.52
N LEU A 194 -14.60 -7.99 -12.44
CA LEU A 194 -15.02 -6.82 -13.18
C LEU A 194 -16.03 -7.20 -14.26
N SER A 195 -16.90 -6.25 -14.61
CA SER A 195 -17.68 -6.30 -15.84
C SER A 195 -17.10 -5.34 -16.87
N ASN A 196 -17.35 -5.59 -18.16
CA ASN A 196 -16.94 -4.67 -19.23
C ASN A 196 -17.52 -3.26 -19.01
N ALA A 197 -18.74 -3.17 -18.48
CA ALA A 197 -19.36 -1.89 -18.14
C ALA A 197 -18.59 -1.15 -17.02
N ALA A 198 -18.03 -1.87 -16.04
CA ALA A 198 -17.19 -1.27 -15.01
C ALA A 198 -15.89 -0.72 -15.61
N MET A 199 -15.26 -1.45 -16.54
CA MET A 199 -14.07 -0.97 -17.26
C MET A 199 -14.36 0.26 -18.12
N ALA A 200 -15.48 0.29 -18.83
CA ALA A 200 -15.87 1.48 -19.61
C ALA A 200 -16.09 2.71 -18.72
N ARG A 201 -16.72 2.52 -17.54
CA ARG A 201 -16.84 3.62 -16.55
C ARG A 201 -15.48 4.06 -16.03
N ALA A 202 -14.55 3.14 -15.80
CA ALA A 202 -13.20 3.47 -15.35
C ALA A 202 -12.47 4.36 -16.35
N VAL A 203 -12.55 4.04 -17.65
CA VAL A 203 -11.99 4.87 -18.72
C VAL A 203 -12.54 6.30 -18.65
N ASN A 204 -13.87 6.46 -18.54
CA ASN A 204 -14.49 7.78 -18.47
C ASN A 204 -14.03 8.58 -17.23
N ILE A 205 -13.94 7.94 -16.07
CA ILE A 205 -13.48 8.58 -14.83
C ILE A 205 -12.01 9.02 -14.96
N VAL A 206 -11.15 8.14 -15.48
CA VAL A 206 -9.72 8.44 -15.65
C VAL A 206 -9.54 9.56 -16.67
N GLN A 207 -10.17 9.48 -17.85
CA GLN A 207 -10.09 10.51 -18.89
C GLN A 207 -10.58 11.87 -18.35
N GLN A 208 -11.76 11.90 -17.70
CA GLN A 208 -12.28 13.13 -17.12
C GLN A 208 -11.33 13.73 -16.06
N THR A 209 -10.67 12.89 -15.26
CA THR A 209 -9.73 13.33 -14.23
C THR A 209 -8.50 13.97 -14.86
N ILE A 210 -7.91 13.34 -15.88
CA ILE A 210 -6.69 13.84 -16.53
C ILE A 210 -6.96 15.05 -17.44
N ASP A 211 -8.14 15.14 -18.05
CA ASP A 211 -8.59 16.30 -18.86
C ASP A 211 -8.76 17.58 -18.04
N SER A 212 -8.75 17.48 -16.71
CA SER A 212 -8.78 18.65 -15.83
C SER A 212 -7.57 19.58 -16.00
N GLY A 213 -6.48 19.09 -16.60
CA GLY A 213 -5.23 19.83 -16.82
C GLY A 213 -4.44 20.12 -15.53
N GLN A 214 -4.77 19.43 -14.43
CA GLN A 214 -4.16 19.67 -13.11
C GLN A 214 -2.99 18.72 -12.78
N TYR A 215 -2.74 17.71 -13.61
CA TYR A 215 -1.81 16.62 -13.31
C TYR A 215 -0.67 16.56 -14.32
N ASP A 216 0.54 16.29 -13.82
CA ASP A 216 1.75 16.07 -14.61
C ASP A 216 1.93 14.59 -15.00
N GLY A 217 1.07 13.71 -14.48
CA GLY A 217 1.05 12.28 -14.76
C GLY A 217 0.15 11.54 -13.78
N PHE A 218 0.03 10.22 -13.97
CA PHE A 218 -0.84 9.41 -13.11
C PHE A 218 -0.37 7.98 -12.93
N ILE A 219 -0.77 7.41 -11.79
CA ILE A 219 -0.47 6.06 -11.36
C ILE A 219 -1.78 5.24 -11.32
N TRP A 220 -1.76 4.04 -11.88
CA TRP A 220 -2.84 3.06 -11.79
C TRP A 220 -2.40 1.87 -10.94
N LEU A 221 -3.09 1.63 -9.84
CA LEU A 221 -2.81 0.52 -8.93
C LEU A 221 -3.72 -0.66 -9.24
N GLU A 222 -3.17 -1.85 -9.49
CA GLU A 222 -3.99 -3.03 -9.82
C GLU A 222 -3.45 -4.34 -9.25
N GLY A 223 -4.31 -5.36 -9.25
CA GLY A 223 -3.92 -6.71 -8.95
C GLY A 223 -2.92 -7.27 -9.96
N SER A 224 -1.82 -7.80 -9.45
CA SER A 224 -0.74 -8.39 -10.25
C SER A 224 -1.18 -9.36 -11.37
N PRO A 225 -2.27 -10.14 -11.27
CA PRO A 225 -2.67 -11.03 -12.37
C PRO A 225 -3.29 -10.33 -13.59
N HIS A 226 -3.78 -9.09 -13.47
CA HIS A 226 -4.53 -8.41 -14.55
C HIS A 226 -3.92 -7.08 -14.98
N VAL A 227 -2.91 -6.58 -14.26
CA VAL A 227 -2.26 -5.30 -14.55
C VAL A 227 -1.77 -5.21 -15.99
N GLU A 228 -1.29 -6.31 -16.59
CA GLU A 228 -0.85 -6.35 -18.00
C GLU A 228 -2.01 -6.07 -18.98
N GLU A 229 -3.18 -6.66 -18.75
CA GLU A 229 -4.34 -6.57 -19.66
C GLU A 229 -4.99 -5.20 -19.57
N THR A 230 -5.24 -4.74 -18.35
CA THR A 230 -5.87 -3.46 -18.09
C THR A 230 -4.96 -2.30 -18.51
N LEU A 231 -3.66 -2.38 -18.22
CA LEU A 231 -2.73 -1.33 -18.62
C LEU A 231 -2.61 -1.24 -20.14
N TYR A 232 -2.58 -2.37 -20.84
CA TYR A 232 -2.63 -2.40 -22.30
C TYR A 232 -3.94 -1.79 -22.83
N TRP A 233 -5.09 -2.20 -22.28
CA TRP A 233 -6.38 -1.64 -22.65
C TRP A 233 -6.43 -0.12 -22.46
N LEU A 234 -6.06 0.38 -21.28
CA LEU A 234 -6.05 1.81 -20.96
C LEU A 234 -5.10 2.57 -21.89
N SER A 235 -3.96 1.98 -22.28
CA SER A 235 -3.02 2.59 -23.24
C SER A 235 -3.61 2.79 -24.65
N LEU A 236 -4.64 2.02 -25.01
CA LEU A 236 -5.28 2.10 -26.32
C LEU A 236 -6.44 3.10 -26.36
N VAL A 237 -7.09 3.34 -25.21
CA VAL A 237 -8.38 4.06 -25.16
C VAL A 237 -8.34 5.39 -24.44
N LEU A 238 -7.33 5.64 -23.60
CA LEU A 238 -7.10 6.96 -23.02
C LEU A 238 -6.37 7.83 -24.03
N ASP A 239 -6.91 9.02 -24.27
CA ASP A 239 -6.32 10.03 -25.16
C ASP A 239 -5.50 11.00 -24.31
N THR A 240 -4.21 10.74 -24.17
CA THR A 240 -3.32 11.55 -23.34
C THR A 240 -1.84 11.35 -23.69
N ASP A 241 -1.08 12.43 -23.59
CA ASP A 241 0.39 12.40 -23.63
C ASP A 241 1.02 12.37 -22.23
N LEU A 242 0.21 12.40 -21.16
CA LEU A 242 0.72 12.40 -19.79
C LEU A 242 1.43 11.07 -19.47
N PRO A 243 2.55 11.11 -18.71
CA PRO A 243 3.17 9.92 -18.14
C PRO A 243 2.15 9.08 -17.36
N PHE A 244 1.97 7.82 -17.78
CA PHE A 244 1.02 6.89 -17.20
C PHE A 244 1.73 5.61 -16.73
N VAL A 245 1.72 5.37 -15.42
CA VAL A 245 2.35 4.18 -14.80
C VAL A 245 1.33 3.22 -14.20
N GLY A 246 1.33 1.97 -14.65
CA GLY A 246 0.66 0.86 -13.98
C GLY A 246 1.58 0.18 -12.96
N ILE A 247 1.05 -0.09 -11.77
CA ILE A 247 1.81 -0.71 -10.68
C ILE A 247 1.02 -1.86 -10.07
N SER A 248 1.73 -2.90 -9.66
CA SER A 248 1.22 -3.94 -8.77
C SER A 248 2.30 -4.37 -7.78
N SER A 249 1.93 -5.25 -6.86
CA SER A 249 2.85 -5.85 -5.89
C SER A 249 2.65 -7.37 -5.85
N GLN A 250 3.72 -8.12 -5.64
CA GLN A 250 3.65 -9.57 -5.44
C GLN A 250 3.53 -9.93 -3.95
N ARG A 251 4.01 -9.06 -3.06
CA ARG A 251 3.84 -9.16 -1.61
C ARG A 251 2.89 -8.08 -1.11
N ALA A 252 2.09 -8.40 -0.08
CA ALA A 252 1.16 -7.45 0.51
C ALA A 252 1.92 -6.32 1.25
N HIS A 253 1.34 -5.13 1.31
CA HIS A 253 1.89 -4.01 2.07
C HIS A 253 2.01 -4.38 3.56
N GLY A 254 3.16 -4.08 4.18
CA GLY A 254 3.44 -4.45 5.57
C GLY A 254 3.91 -5.89 5.78
N THR A 255 4.06 -6.69 4.72
CA THR A 255 4.79 -7.98 4.82
C THR A 255 6.29 -7.78 4.65
N LEU A 256 7.08 -8.76 5.11
CA LEU A 256 8.54 -8.73 5.00
C LEU A 256 8.97 -8.52 3.54
N ALA A 257 9.78 -7.48 3.32
CA ALA A 257 10.34 -7.12 2.02
C ALA A 257 9.26 -6.95 0.92
N ASN A 258 8.15 -6.28 1.24
CA ASN A 258 7.14 -5.90 0.26
C ASN A 258 7.76 -5.07 -0.89
N ASP A 259 7.41 -5.42 -2.12
CA ASP A 259 7.95 -4.78 -3.33
C ASP A 259 7.16 -3.52 -3.74
N GLY A 260 5.88 -3.47 -3.37
CA GLY A 260 4.97 -2.39 -3.74
C GLY A 260 5.42 -0.98 -3.36
N ASP A 261 5.89 -0.79 -2.13
CA ASP A 261 6.26 0.54 -1.61
C ASP A 261 7.36 1.17 -2.47
N ARG A 262 8.35 0.37 -2.85
CA ARG A 262 9.42 0.79 -3.75
C ARG A 262 8.89 1.07 -5.17
N ASN A 263 8.04 0.20 -5.70
CA ASN A 263 7.44 0.40 -7.02
C ASN A 263 6.67 1.74 -7.12
N ILE A 264 5.98 2.17 -6.05
CA ILE A 264 5.28 3.46 -5.99
C ILE A 264 6.26 4.63 -6.05
N VAL A 265 7.34 4.58 -5.26
CA VAL A 265 8.38 5.62 -5.26
C VAL A 265 9.02 5.73 -6.65
N ASP A 266 9.35 4.61 -7.29
CA ASP A 266 9.94 4.60 -8.62
C ASP A 266 8.97 5.12 -9.69
N ALA A 267 7.67 4.84 -9.57
CA ALA A 267 6.67 5.41 -10.46
C ALA A 267 6.54 6.93 -10.33
N ALA A 268 6.55 7.46 -9.09
CA ALA A 268 6.53 8.90 -8.87
C ALA A 268 7.80 9.57 -9.45
N ARG A 269 8.97 8.95 -9.28
CA ARG A 269 10.23 9.41 -9.88
C ARG A 269 10.20 9.37 -11.40
N TYR A 270 9.61 8.32 -11.99
CA TYR A 270 9.45 8.23 -13.45
C TYR A 270 8.57 9.36 -13.99
N ILE A 271 7.41 9.59 -13.38
CA ILE A 271 6.48 10.65 -13.80
C ILE A 271 7.16 12.01 -13.74
N THR A 272 7.87 12.29 -12.64
CA THR A 272 8.56 13.58 -12.42
C THR A 272 9.90 13.72 -13.15
N SER A 273 10.37 12.68 -13.84
CA SER A 273 11.64 12.72 -14.59
C SER A 273 11.60 13.60 -15.84
N GLY A 274 10.41 13.92 -16.35
CA GLY A 274 10.21 14.62 -17.62
C GLY A 274 10.43 13.75 -18.87
N LEU A 275 10.70 12.46 -18.70
CA LEU A 275 11.00 11.53 -19.81
C LEU A 275 9.80 10.68 -20.24
N GLY A 276 8.70 10.68 -19.49
CA GLY A 276 7.58 9.75 -19.71
C GLY A 276 6.50 10.23 -20.68
N ALA A 277 6.53 11.50 -21.10
CA ALA A 277 5.46 12.09 -21.91
C ALA A 277 5.44 11.51 -23.34
N GLY A 278 4.26 11.17 -23.84
CA GLY A 278 4.05 10.63 -25.19
C GLY A 278 4.61 9.20 -25.42
N LEU A 279 5.10 8.52 -24.38
CA LEU A 279 5.61 7.14 -24.49
C LEU A 279 4.53 6.07 -24.36
N GLY A 280 3.30 6.47 -24.05
CA GLY A 280 2.19 5.59 -23.70
C GLY A 280 2.33 5.01 -22.29
N ALA A 281 1.43 4.08 -21.95
CA ALA A 281 1.40 3.48 -20.62
C ALA A 281 2.61 2.55 -20.39
N VAL A 282 3.17 2.60 -19.18
CA VAL A 282 4.28 1.74 -18.75
C VAL A 282 3.95 1.01 -17.45
N GLY A 283 4.39 -0.24 -17.33
CA GLY A 283 4.39 -0.97 -16.06
C GLY A 283 5.71 -0.73 -15.34
N ILE A 284 5.66 -0.33 -14.07
CA ILE A 284 6.87 -0.22 -13.23
C ILE A 284 6.77 -1.19 -12.07
N VAL A 285 7.65 -2.18 -12.09
CA VAL A 285 7.80 -3.24 -11.11
C VAL A 285 9.25 -3.71 -11.07
N ASP A 286 9.76 -4.07 -9.90
CA ASP A 286 11.12 -4.60 -9.74
C ASP A 286 12.20 -3.69 -10.33
N GLU A 287 12.06 -2.37 -10.13
CA GLU A 287 12.93 -1.29 -10.67
C GLU A 287 13.11 -1.32 -12.20
N GLN A 288 12.17 -1.92 -12.92
CA GLN A 288 12.15 -2.00 -14.39
C GLN A 288 10.93 -1.28 -14.96
N ILE A 289 11.13 -0.68 -16.14
CA ILE A 289 10.08 0.00 -16.91
C ILE A 289 9.72 -0.87 -18.12
N PHE A 290 8.45 -1.26 -18.22
CA PHE A 290 7.93 -2.07 -19.32
C PHE A 290 6.90 -1.29 -20.13
N ALA A 291 7.02 -1.24 -21.45
CA ALA A 291 5.93 -0.73 -22.28
C ALA A 291 4.69 -1.63 -22.13
N ALA A 292 3.51 -1.06 -21.90
CA ALA A 292 2.27 -1.81 -21.66
C ALA A 292 1.98 -2.86 -22.74
N ARG A 293 2.27 -2.53 -24.01
CA ARG A 293 2.13 -3.44 -25.17
C ARG A 293 2.87 -4.77 -25.05
N THR A 294 3.94 -4.82 -24.24
CA THR A 294 4.83 -5.98 -24.09
C THR A 294 4.93 -6.46 -22.65
N PHE A 295 4.27 -5.78 -21.70
CA PHE A 295 4.36 -6.10 -20.29
C PHE A 295 3.62 -7.39 -19.98
N LYS A 296 4.30 -8.38 -19.40
CA LYS A 296 3.71 -9.68 -19.08
C LYS A 296 4.18 -10.19 -17.72
N LYS A 297 3.25 -10.74 -16.94
CA LYS A 297 3.55 -11.56 -15.76
C LYS A 297 3.92 -12.97 -16.20
N GLY A 298 5.20 -13.33 -16.06
CA GLY A 298 5.72 -14.66 -16.34
C GLY A 298 5.69 -15.60 -15.14
N ASP A 299 5.79 -15.07 -13.91
CA ASP A 299 5.86 -15.85 -12.68
C ASP A 299 5.17 -15.11 -11.50
N ALA A 300 4.73 -15.86 -10.49
CA ALA A 300 4.06 -15.36 -9.29
C ALA A 300 5.05 -15.03 -8.15
N ARG A 301 6.14 -14.33 -8.48
CA ARG A 301 7.16 -13.84 -7.53
C ARG A 301 7.71 -12.47 -7.96
N PRO A 302 8.36 -11.72 -7.06
CA PRO A 302 9.19 -10.57 -7.45
C PRO A 302 10.26 -10.98 -8.48
N GLY A 303 10.49 -10.11 -9.47
CA GLY A 303 11.28 -10.38 -10.67
C GLY A 303 10.59 -11.30 -11.68
N GLY A 304 9.29 -11.56 -11.49
CA GLY A 304 8.49 -12.47 -12.34
C GLY A 304 7.90 -11.81 -13.57
N TYR A 305 8.06 -10.49 -13.73
CA TYR A 305 7.60 -9.75 -14.91
C TYR A 305 8.65 -9.76 -16.03
N ARG A 306 8.18 -9.73 -17.28
CA ARG A 306 9.03 -9.75 -18.46
C ARG A 306 8.41 -8.95 -19.60
N ALA A 307 9.26 -8.49 -20.52
CA ALA A 307 8.82 -8.01 -21.81
C ALA A 307 8.62 -9.22 -22.77
N THR A 308 7.45 -9.34 -23.37
CA THR A 308 7.18 -10.30 -24.47
C THR A 308 6.98 -9.54 -25.77
N GLY A 309 7.61 -9.98 -26.87
CA GLY A 309 7.44 -9.36 -28.21
C GLY A 309 8.72 -8.81 -28.85
N GLY A 310 9.83 -9.56 -28.81
CA GLY A 310 11.00 -9.32 -29.68
C GLY A 310 10.72 -9.71 -31.15
N HIS A 311 11.72 -9.62 -32.03
CA HIS A 311 11.63 -9.93 -33.48
C HIS A 311 11.36 -11.42 -33.83
N GLY A 312 10.58 -12.15 -33.02
CA GLY A 312 10.12 -13.51 -33.28
C GLY A 312 8.61 -13.50 -33.51
N GLY A 313 8.21 -13.79 -34.75
CA GLY A 313 6.82 -13.72 -35.22
C GLY A 313 5.83 -14.63 -34.48
N VAL A 314 4.57 -14.23 -34.60
CA VAL A 314 3.43 -15.16 -34.69
C VAL A 314 3.47 -15.83 -36.06
#